data_AF-A0A259TW13-F1
#
_entry.id   AF-A0A259TW13-F1
#
_cell.length_a   1.000
_cell.length_b   1.000
_cell.length_c   1.000
_cell.angle_alpha   90.00
_cell.angle_beta   90.00
_cell.angle_gamma   90.00
#
_symmetry.space_group_name_H-M   'P 1'
#
loop_
_entity.id
_entity.type
_entity.pdbx_description
1 polymer ?
#
loop_
_entity_poly.entity_id
_entity_poly.type
_entity_poly.pdbx_seq_one_letter_code
_entity_poly.pdbx_strand_id
1 'polypeptide(L)'
;MISRDYLLRQIQQAIQVLAQVLLQKQDGDPAGAYAALAEGIEAVTGVTLERLRQRPLADILDAASDEGTFSPEKAAALAQLLAEDDAPASRVRARWLYEAVLASGGPVPLDIRERIAALPAHEPGTRGA
;
A
#
# COMPACT_ATOMS: atom_id res chain seq x y z
N MET A 1 27.42 -6.02 -11.18
CA MET A 1 27.67 -5.27 -9.93
C MET A 1 26.89 -3.94 -9.84
N ILE A 2 26.75 -3.18 -10.94
CA ILE A 2 26.02 -1.88 -10.98
C ILE A 2 24.58 -1.95 -10.43
N SER A 3 23.87 -3.07 -10.63
CA SER A 3 22.48 -3.22 -10.21
C SER A 3 22.29 -3.26 -8.68
N ARG A 4 23.23 -3.85 -7.93
CA ARG A 4 23.13 -3.96 -6.47
C ARG A 4 23.30 -2.61 -5.78
N ASP A 5 24.27 -1.82 -6.22
CA ASP A 5 24.55 -0.50 -5.63
C ASP A 5 23.46 0.52 -5.97
N TYR A 6 22.86 0.39 -7.16
CA TYR A 6 21.69 1.16 -7.56
C TYR A 6 20.46 0.81 -6.69
N LEU A 7 20.17 -0.48 -6.52
CA LEU A 7 19.07 -0.94 -5.66
C LEU A 7 19.25 -0.52 -4.20
N LEU A 8 20.46 -0.64 -3.66
CA LEU A 8 20.75 -0.19 -2.30
C LEU A 8 20.53 1.32 -2.14
N ARG A 9 20.89 2.11 -3.15
CA ARG A 9 20.64 3.56 -3.15
C ARG A 9 19.15 3.88 -3.19
N GLN A 10 18.37 3.18 -4.01
CA GLN A 10 16.92 3.36 -4.06
C GLN A 10 16.24 2.97 -2.74
N ILE A 11 16.66 1.85 -2.12
CA ILE A 11 16.15 1.42 -0.81
C ILE A 11 16.46 2.50 0.23
N GLN A 12 17.68 3.04 0.23
CA GLN A 12 18.08 4.05 1.21
C GLN A 12 17.32 5.38 1.03
N GLN A 13 17.05 5.78 -0.22
CA GLN A 13 16.21 6.93 -0.53
C GLN A 13 14.77 6.72 -0.05
N ALA A 14 14.19 5.53 -0.27
CA ALA A 14 12.86 5.19 0.21
C ALA A 14 12.78 5.22 1.75
N ILE A 15 13.79 4.71 2.45
CA ILE A 15 13.87 4.77 3.92
C ILE A 15 13.87 6.22 4.42
N GLN A 16 14.62 7.12 3.78
CA GLN A 16 14.67 8.53 4.16
C GLN A 16 13.33 9.24 3.97
N VAL A 17 12.66 9.00 2.85
CA VAL A 17 11.31 9.52 2.58
C VAL A 17 10.34 9.04 3.65
N LEU A 18 10.32 7.74 3.96
CA LEU A 18 9.43 7.18 4.98
C LEU A 18 9.69 7.75 6.38
N ALA A 19 10.96 7.97 6.74
CA ALA A 19 11.29 8.59 8.02
C ALA A 19 10.74 10.02 8.12
N GLN A 20 10.80 10.80 7.04
CA GLN A 20 10.27 12.15 6.99
C GLN A 20 8.74 12.20 7.05
N VAL A 21 8.08 11.28 6.34
CA VAL A 21 6.61 11.11 6.39
C VAL A 21 6.15 10.76 7.80
N LEU A 22 6.85 9.84 8.49
CA LEU A 22 6.51 9.46 9.86
C LEU A 22 6.68 10.62 10.85
N LEU A 23 7.73 11.42 10.70
CA LEU A 23 7.95 12.60 11.54
C LEU A 23 6.83 13.62 11.36
N GLN A 24 6.45 13.94 10.12
CA GLN A 24 5.37 14.89 9.82
C GLN A 24 4.00 14.36 10.29
N LYS A 25 3.74 13.05 10.19
CA LYS A 25 2.54 12.44 10.81
C LYS A 25 2.53 12.59 12.33
N GLN A 26 3.68 12.44 13.00
CA GLN A 26 3.79 12.63 14.46
C GLN A 26 3.55 14.08 14.87
N ASP A 27 3.98 15.03 14.04
CA ASP A 27 3.78 16.47 14.25
C ASP A 27 2.35 16.94 13.93
N GLY A 28 1.47 16.04 13.52
CA GLY A 28 0.08 16.37 13.18
C GLY A 28 -0.06 17.14 11.87
N ASP A 29 0.93 17.05 10.97
CA ASP A 29 0.90 17.64 9.63
C ASP A 29 0.68 16.57 8.54
N PRO A 30 -0.57 16.10 8.34
CA PRO A 30 -0.88 15.10 7.33
C PRO A 30 -0.68 15.63 5.90
N ALA A 31 -0.81 16.93 5.67
CA ALA A 31 -0.61 17.54 4.35
C ALA A 31 0.86 17.53 3.94
N GLY A 32 1.75 17.91 4.87
CA GLY A 32 3.20 17.80 4.68
C GLY A 32 3.64 16.35 4.47
N ALA A 33 3.13 15.43 5.31
CA ALA A 33 3.42 14.00 5.18
C ALA A 33 3.01 13.45 3.81
N TYR A 34 1.86 13.89 3.30
CA TYR A 34 1.40 13.50 1.98
C TYR A 34 2.28 14.05 0.86
N ALA A 35 2.66 15.33 0.93
CA ALA A 35 3.55 15.96 -0.05
C ALA A 35 4.92 15.28 -0.10
N ALA A 36 5.53 15.02 1.06
CA ALA A 36 6.81 14.34 1.17
C ALA A 36 6.77 12.90 0.61
N LEU A 37 5.65 12.19 0.84
CA LEU A 37 5.44 10.87 0.25
C LEU A 37 5.32 10.93 -1.27
N ALA A 38 4.54 11.88 -1.80
CA ALA A 38 4.33 12.03 -3.24
C ALA A 38 5.65 12.34 -3.97
N GLU A 39 6.43 13.31 -3.45
CA GLU A 39 7.73 13.68 -4.01
C GLU A 39 8.73 12.52 -3.94
N GLY A 40 8.78 11.82 -2.80
CA GLY A 40 9.71 10.72 -2.60
C GLY A 40 9.42 9.52 -3.51
N ILE A 41 8.14 9.21 -3.72
CA ILE A 41 7.72 8.16 -4.67
C ILE A 41 8.13 8.53 -6.09
N GLU A 42 7.86 9.76 -6.53
CA GLU A 42 8.23 10.20 -7.87
C GLU A 42 9.75 10.21 -8.06
N ALA A 43 10.52 10.66 -7.07
CA ALA A 43 11.98 10.67 -7.13
C ALA A 43 12.60 9.27 -7.21
N VAL A 44 12.03 8.28 -6.51
CA VAL A 44 12.56 6.91 -6.46
C VAL A 44 12.09 6.07 -7.66
N THR A 45 10.85 6.25 -8.09
CA THR A 45 10.19 5.37 -9.07
C THR A 45 9.95 6.01 -10.43
N GLY A 46 10.02 7.34 -10.53
CA GLY A 46 9.63 8.10 -11.73
C GLY A 46 8.13 8.13 -12.00
N VAL A 47 7.30 7.69 -11.04
CA VAL A 47 5.84 7.63 -11.17
C VAL A 47 5.19 8.54 -10.14
N THR A 48 4.20 9.33 -10.54
CA THR A 48 3.45 10.19 -9.62
C THR A 48 2.48 9.41 -8.74
N LEU A 49 2.18 9.93 -7.55
CA LEU A 49 1.26 9.29 -6.62
C LEU A 49 -0.17 9.19 -7.16
N GLU A 50 -0.67 10.21 -7.89
CA GLU A 50 -1.97 10.09 -8.59
C GLU A 50 -1.98 8.91 -9.57
N ARG A 51 -0.89 8.71 -10.33
CA ARG A 51 -0.82 7.64 -11.31
C ARG A 51 -0.73 6.26 -10.66
N LEU A 52 -0.10 6.16 -9.49
CA LEU A 52 -0.13 4.94 -8.68
C LEU A 52 -1.53 4.64 -8.15
N ARG A 53 -2.26 5.66 -7.68
CA ARG A 53 -3.65 5.50 -7.20
C ARG A 53 -4.62 5.07 -8.30
N GLN A 54 -4.35 5.47 -9.54
CA GLN A 54 -5.16 5.11 -10.70
C GLN A 54 -4.79 3.74 -11.29
N ARG A 55 -3.84 2.99 -10.71
CA ARG A 55 -3.48 1.68 -11.23
C ARG A 55 -4.66 0.70 -11.16
N PRO A 56 -4.85 -0.13 -12.21
CA PRO A 56 -5.80 -1.22 -12.19
C PRO A 56 -5.59 -2.15 -10.99
N LEU A 57 -6.66 -2.76 -10.50
CA LEU A 57 -6.62 -3.70 -9.38
C LEU A 57 -5.72 -4.91 -9.68
N ALA A 58 -5.66 -5.35 -10.94
CA ALA A 58 -4.75 -6.40 -11.40
C ALA A 58 -3.28 -6.05 -11.13
N ASP A 59 -2.86 -4.81 -11.42
CA ASP A 59 -1.48 -4.35 -11.19
C ASP A 59 -1.16 -4.24 -9.69
N ILE A 60 -2.16 -3.87 -8.89
CA ILE A 60 -2.07 -3.80 -7.43
C ILE A 60 -1.91 -5.23 -6.85
N LEU A 61 -2.60 -6.20 -7.43
CA LEU A 61 -2.50 -7.62 -7.06
C LEU A 61 -1.20 -8.28 -7.47
N ASP A 62 -0.70 -7.93 -8.66
CA ASP A 62 0.64 -8.32 -9.09
C ASP A 62 1.71 -7.72 -8.16
N ALA A 63 1.54 -6.47 -7.72
CA ALA A 63 2.44 -5.85 -6.73
C ALA A 63 2.37 -6.52 -5.34
N ALA A 64 1.22 -7.09 -4.98
CA ALA A 64 1.05 -7.90 -3.77
C ALA A 64 1.58 -9.33 -3.94
N SER A 65 2.06 -9.70 -5.13
CA SER A 65 2.63 -10.99 -5.45
C SER A 65 4.15 -10.90 -5.63
N ASP A 66 4.85 -12.02 -5.47
CA ASP A 66 6.26 -12.18 -5.79
C ASP A 66 6.41 -13.37 -6.72
N GLU A 67 6.91 -13.14 -7.93
CA GLU A 67 7.04 -14.19 -8.97
C GLU A 67 5.74 -15.00 -9.20
N GLY A 68 4.57 -14.34 -9.10
CA GLY A 68 3.25 -14.97 -9.24
C GLY A 68 2.72 -15.67 -7.99
N THR A 69 3.47 -15.62 -6.87
CA THR A 69 3.03 -16.13 -5.57
C THR A 69 2.50 -14.99 -4.71
N PHE A 70 1.29 -15.11 -4.17
CA PHE A 70 0.72 -14.12 -3.27
C PHE A 70 1.60 -13.92 -2.02
N SER A 71 1.97 -12.68 -1.71
CA SER A 71 2.67 -12.32 -0.46
C SER A 71 1.68 -11.69 0.53
N PRO A 72 1.36 -12.38 1.63
CA PRO A 72 0.47 -11.86 2.68
C PRO A 72 0.98 -10.54 3.28
N GLU A 73 2.30 -10.38 3.41
CA GLU A 73 2.90 -9.16 3.97
C GLU A 73 2.71 -7.96 3.05
N LYS A 74 2.99 -8.11 1.74
CA LYS A 74 2.80 -7.04 0.76
C LYS A 74 1.32 -6.68 0.63
N ALA A 75 0.44 -7.68 0.61
CA ALA A 75 -1.00 -7.47 0.57
C ALA A 75 -1.53 -6.73 1.82
N ALA A 76 -1.03 -7.06 3.01
CA ALA A 76 -1.41 -6.37 4.25
C ALA A 76 -0.94 -4.91 4.28
N ALA A 77 0.28 -4.65 3.82
CA ALA A 77 0.82 -3.29 3.71
C ALA A 77 0.02 -2.45 2.70
N LEU A 78 -0.35 -3.04 1.58
CA LEU A 78 -1.15 -2.40 0.54
C LEU A 78 -2.59 -2.15 0.99
N ALA A 79 -3.19 -3.09 1.73
CA ALA A 79 -4.49 -2.91 2.36
C ALA A 79 -4.49 -1.72 3.33
N GLN A 80 -3.43 -1.58 4.14
CA GLN A 80 -3.27 -0.45 5.05
C GLN A 80 -3.22 0.88 4.28
N LEU A 81 -2.44 0.93 3.20
CA LEU A 81 -2.34 2.14 2.37
C LEU A 81 -3.68 2.53 1.76
N LEU A 82 -4.43 1.56 1.23
CA LEU A 82 -5.74 1.80 0.62
C LEU A 82 -6.83 2.14 1.65
N ALA A 83 -6.70 1.70 2.90
CA ALA A 83 -7.61 2.04 3.98
C ALA A 83 -7.47 3.51 4.43
N GLU A 84 -6.29 4.11 4.23
CA GLU A 84 -6.01 5.52 4.53
C GLU A 84 -6.47 6.48 3.41
N ASP A 85 -6.93 5.96 2.27
CA ASP A 85 -7.49 6.77 1.18
C ASP A 85 -8.98 7.08 1.46
N ASP A 86 -9.39 8.32 1.20
CA ASP A 86 -10.77 8.79 1.40
C ASP A 86 -11.73 8.23 0.33
N ALA A 87 -11.20 7.73 -0.78
CA ALA A 87 -12.02 7.15 -1.85
C ALA A 87 -12.73 5.85 -1.39
N PRO A 88 -14.08 5.77 -1.48
CA PRO A 88 -14.83 4.57 -1.07
C PRO A 88 -14.36 3.30 -1.78
N ALA A 89 -14.02 3.39 -3.06
CA ALA A 89 -13.51 2.28 -3.85
C ALA A 89 -12.16 1.75 -3.32
N SER A 90 -11.28 2.63 -2.82
CA SER A 90 -10.01 2.24 -2.21
C SER A 90 -10.23 1.48 -0.89
N ARG A 91 -11.14 1.96 -0.05
CA ARG A 91 -11.47 1.32 1.24
C ARG A 91 -12.15 -0.04 1.08
N VAL A 92 -13.01 -0.19 0.05
CA VAL A 92 -13.55 -1.50 -0.35
C VAL A 92 -12.40 -2.42 -0.74
N ARG A 93 -11.47 -1.99 -1.61
CA ARG A 93 -10.31 -2.82 -1.99
C ARG A 93 -9.41 -3.19 -0.81
N ALA A 94 -9.19 -2.27 0.13
CA ALA A 94 -8.44 -2.54 1.36
C ALA A 94 -9.04 -3.72 2.15
N ARG A 95 -10.37 -3.76 2.27
CA ARG A 95 -11.07 -4.85 2.95
C ARG A 95 -10.83 -6.18 2.24
N TRP A 96 -10.89 -6.19 0.91
CA TRP A 96 -10.71 -7.40 0.11
C TRP A 96 -9.31 -7.99 0.32
N LEU A 97 -8.29 -7.13 0.32
CA LEU A 97 -6.91 -7.53 0.58
C LEU A 97 -6.73 -8.09 1.99
N TYR A 98 -7.32 -7.46 3.02
CA TYR A 98 -7.26 -8.00 4.38
C TYR A 98 -7.97 -9.36 4.51
N GLU A 99 -9.11 -9.54 3.84
CA GLU A 99 -9.82 -10.84 3.80
C GLU A 99 -8.97 -11.90 3.08
N ALA A 100 -8.29 -11.56 1.98
CA ALA A 100 -7.38 -12.45 1.28
C ALA A 100 -6.15 -12.83 2.12
N VAL A 101 -5.55 -11.85 2.81
CA VAL A 101 -4.47 -12.07 3.79
C VAL A 101 -4.92 -13.01 4.89
N LEU A 102 -6.10 -12.80 5.46
CA LEU A 102 -6.66 -13.67 6.50
C LEU A 102 -6.91 -15.09 5.99
N ALA A 103 -7.39 -15.24 4.75
CA ALA A 103 -7.64 -16.54 4.13
C ALA A 103 -6.36 -17.29 3.74
N SER A 104 -5.25 -16.58 3.51
CA SER A 104 -3.96 -17.18 3.13
C SER A 104 -3.32 -18.02 4.25
N GLY A 105 -3.72 -17.83 5.50
CA GLY A 105 -3.13 -18.50 6.67
C GLY A 105 -1.70 -18.03 7.00
N GLY A 106 -1.20 -17.01 6.32
CA GLY A 106 0.11 -16.40 6.56
C GLY A 106 0.15 -15.44 7.75
N PRO A 107 1.28 -14.75 7.97
CA PRO A 107 1.39 -13.75 9.02
C PRO A 107 0.42 -12.59 8.77
N VAL A 108 -0.40 -12.30 9.77
CA VAL A 108 -1.42 -11.24 9.73
C VAL A 108 -1.25 -10.26 10.89
N PRO A 109 -1.60 -8.97 10.72
CA PRO A 109 -1.72 -8.04 11.83
C PRO A 109 -2.68 -8.58 12.90
N LEU A 110 -2.33 -8.42 14.18
CA LEU A 110 -3.13 -8.91 15.31
C LEU A 110 -4.56 -8.33 15.31
N ASP A 111 -4.70 -7.09 14.86
CA ASP A 111 -5.94 -6.32 14.79
C ASP A 111 -6.64 -6.42 13.42
N ILE A 112 -6.24 -7.36 12.54
CA ILE A 112 -6.78 -7.46 11.17
C ILE A 112 -8.31 -7.56 11.12
N ARG A 113 -8.93 -8.24 12.09
CA ARG A 113 -10.39 -8.37 12.16
C ARG A 113 -11.08 -7.04 12.47
N GLU A 114 -10.48 -6.22 13.33
CA GLU A 114 -10.98 -4.88 13.65
C GLU A 114 -10.82 -3.95 12.44
N ARG A 115 -9.69 -4.04 11.73
CA ARG A 115 -9.46 -3.30 10.49
C ARG A 115 -10.48 -3.66 9.40
N ILE A 116 -10.78 -4.94 9.21
CA ILE A 116 -11.84 -5.40 8.28
C ILE A 116 -13.20 -4.83 8.69
N ALA A 117 -13.53 -4.87 9.99
CA ALA A 117 -14.81 -4.38 10.50
C ALA A 117 -15.00 -2.85 10.33
N ALA A 118 -13.90 -2.09 10.39
CA ALA A 118 -13.90 -0.64 10.17
C ALA A 118 -14.03 -0.20 8.70
N LEU A 119 -13.99 -1.16 7.76
CA LEU A 119 -14.05 -0.90 6.32
C LEU A 119 -15.41 -1.25 5.73
N PRO A 120 -15.90 -0.46 4.74
CA PRO A 120 -17.18 -0.70 4.10
C PRO A 120 -17.24 -2.11 3.51
N ALA A 121 -18.39 -2.77 3.66
CA ALA A 121 -18.62 -4.07 3.04
C ALA A 121 -18.60 -3.95 1.52
N HIS A 122 -18.09 -4.97 0.84
CA HIS A 122 -18.24 -5.08 -0.62
C HIS A 122 -19.72 -5.29 -0.95
N GLU A 123 -20.25 -4.57 -1.93
CA GLU A 123 -21.52 -4.99 -2.53
C GLU A 123 -21.32 -6.37 -3.18
N PRO A 124 -22.28 -7.31 -3.02
CA PRO A 124 -22.19 -8.65 -3.59
C PRO A 124 -22.36 -8.58 -5.13
N GLY A 125 -21.29 -8.20 -5.84
CA GLY A 125 -21.30 -8.09 -7.30
C GLY A 125 -19.93 -7.83 -7.95
N THR A 126 -18.97 -7.27 -7.21
CA THR A 126 -17.64 -6.89 -7.73
C THR A 126 -16.57 -7.95 -7.44
N ARG A 127 -16.80 -9.20 -7.85
CA ARG A 127 -15.76 -10.26 -7.85
C ARG A 127 -15.01 -10.39 -9.17
N GLY A 128 -15.24 -9.52 -10.14
CA GLY A 128 -14.50 -9.55 -11.40
C GLY A 128 -14.78 -8.32 -12.24
N ALA A 129 -13.81 -7.41 -12.27
CA ALA A 129 -13.54 -6.50 -13.38
C ALA A 129 -12.08 -6.03 -13.23
#